data_AF-A0A933LD71-F1
#
_entry.id   AF-A0A933LD71-F1
#
_cell.length_a   1.000
_cell.length_b   1.000
_cell.length_c   1.000
_cell.angle_alpha   90.00
_cell.angle_beta   90.00
_cell.angle_gamma   90.00
#
_symmetry.space_group_name_H-M   'P 1'
#
loop_
_entity.id
_entity.type
_entity.pdbx_description
1 polymer ?
#
loop_
_entity_poly.entity_id
_entity_poly.type
_entity_poly.pdbx_seq_one_letter_code
_entity_poly.pdbx_strand_id
1 'polypeptide(L)'
;MNTDELIEHVTTDLIAAIKNGADTWQMPWHTIATNAQPRSIDDRPYRGLNAVVLALTAATNGWPSGTWATYRGWQRHGAQVRRG
;
A
#
# COMPACT_ATOMS: atom_id res chain seq x y z
N MET A 1 11.87 6.34 -14.90
CA MET A 1 11.48 5.10 -14.21
C MET A 1 10.49 4.40 -15.11
N ASN A 2 10.94 3.31 -15.71
CA ASN A 2 10.13 2.53 -16.64
C ASN A 2 9.13 1.67 -15.84
N THR A 3 7.96 1.37 -16.40
CA THR A 3 6.92 0.60 -15.68
C THR A 3 7.44 -0.78 -15.25
N ASP A 4 8.31 -1.36 -16.06
CA ASP A 4 8.91 -2.67 -15.80
C ASP A 4 9.83 -2.67 -14.56
N GLU A 5 10.60 -1.60 -14.35
CA GLU A 5 11.47 -1.44 -13.17
C GLU A 5 10.65 -1.38 -11.87
N LEU A 6 9.47 -0.73 -11.91
CA LEU A 6 8.56 -0.65 -10.77
C LEU A 6 7.97 -2.02 -10.43
N ILE A 7 7.56 -2.79 -11.43
CA ILE A 7 7.00 -4.13 -11.25
C ILE A 7 8.05 -5.08 -10.67
N GLU A 8 9.29 -5.01 -11.16
CA GLU A 8 10.39 -5.84 -10.68
C GLU A 8 10.74 -5.54 -9.21
N HIS A 9 10.79 -4.26 -8.84
CA HIS A 9 11.04 -3.84 -7.46
C HIS A 9 9.94 -4.35 -6.51
N VAL A 10 8.66 -4.14 -6.87
CA VAL A 10 7.51 -4.62 -6.10
C VAL A 10 7.52 -6.14 -5.96
N THR A 11 7.88 -6.86 -7.03
CA THR A 11 7.96 -8.33 -7.02
C THR A 11 9.06 -8.80 -6.07
N THR A 12 10.23 -8.14 -6.08
CA THR A 12 11.36 -8.47 -5.22
C THR A 12 11.00 -8.26 -3.74
N ASP A 13 10.35 -7.15 -3.41
CA ASP A 13 9.90 -6.85 -2.05
C ASP A 13 8.88 -7.88 -1.55
N LEU A 14 7.95 -8.29 -2.42
CA LEU A 14 6.98 -9.34 -2.11
C LEU A 14 7.66 -10.69 -1.83
N ILE A 15 8.65 -11.07 -2.64
CA ILE A 15 9.41 -12.30 -2.45
C ILE A 15 10.18 -12.26 -1.12
N ALA A 16 10.83 -11.14 -0.81
CA ALA A 16 11.58 -10.96 0.43
C ALA A 16 10.66 -11.05 1.66
N ALA A 17 9.50 -10.40 1.59
CA ALA A 17 8.50 -10.44 2.65
C ALA A 17 7.99 -11.88 2.91
N ILE A 18 7.77 -12.67 1.85
CA ILE A 18 7.38 -14.09 1.98
C ILE A 18 8.52 -14.92 2.60
N LYS A 19 9.76 -14.73 2.15
CA LYS A 19 10.93 -15.50 2.63
C LYS A 19 11.24 -15.25 4.10
N ASN A 20 11.09 -14.02 4.58
CA ASN A 20 11.37 -13.64 5.98
C ASN A 20 10.32 -14.17 6.97
N GLY A 21 9.28 -14.85 6.48
CA GLY A 21 8.10 -15.19 7.24
C GLY A 21 7.81 -16.67 7.51
N ALA A 22 8.61 -17.59 6.97
CA ALA A 22 8.17 -18.95 6.62
C ALA A 22 7.47 -19.81 7.72
N ASP A 23 7.62 -19.55 9.03
CA ASP A 23 6.96 -20.36 10.08
C ASP A 23 5.80 -19.65 10.83
N THR A 24 5.67 -18.32 10.77
CA THR A 24 4.61 -17.54 11.46
C THR A 24 3.91 -16.50 10.59
N TRP A 25 4.27 -16.40 9.31
CA TRP A 25 3.85 -15.31 8.45
C TRP A 25 2.45 -15.49 7.90
N GLN A 26 1.57 -14.62 8.35
CA GLN A 26 0.34 -14.33 7.63
C GLN A 26 0.70 -13.42 6.47
N MET A 27 0.31 -13.83 5.26
CA MET A 27 0.49 -12.99 4.08
C MET A 27 -0.11 -11.60 4.38
N PRO A 28 0.59 -10.51 4.05
CA PRO A 28 0.19 -9.16 4.49
C PRO A 28 -1.22 -8.80 4.01
N TRP A 29 -1.72 -9.46 2.96
CA TRP A 29 -3.11 -9.31 2.49
C TRP A 29 -4.18 -10.07 3.27
N HIS A 30 -3.82 -11.02 4.13
CA HIS A 30 -4.75 -11.64 5.07
C HIS A 30 -5.08 -10.71 6.24
N THR A 31 -4.15 -9.85 6.67
CA THR A 31 -4.38 -8.81 7.69
C THR A 31 -5.10 -7.57 7.13
N ILE A 32 -5.08 -7.35 5.80
CA ILE A 32 -5.84 -6.28 5.12
C ILE A 32 -7.34 -6.38 5.41
N ALA A 33 -7.86 -7.60 5.58
CA ALA A 33 -9.29 -7.84 5.73
C ALA A 33 -9.88 -7.26 7.02
N THR A 34 -9.08 -7.05 8.06
CA THR A 34 -9.60 -6.67 9.38
C THR A 34 -9.68 -5.15 9.59
N ASN A 35 -8.88 -4.32 8.89
CA ASN A 35 -8.91 -2.86 9.10
C ASN A 35 -8.47 -1.96 7.91
N ALA A 36 -8.08 -2.47 6.74
CA ALA A 36 -7.26 -1.65 5.85
C ALA A 36 -7.34 -1.97 4.35
N GLN A 37 -8.52 -2.27 3.80
CA GLN A 37 -8.64 -2.24 2.34
C GLN A 37 -8.25 -0.82 1.86
N PRO A 38 -7.19 -0.66 1.04
CA PRO A 38 -6.77 0.66 0.63
C PRO A 38 -7.89 1.35 -0.15
N ARG A 39 -8.18 2.60 0.22
CA ARG A 39 -9.18 3.43 -0.46
C ARG A 39 -8.59 4.75 -0.86
N SER A 40 -9.13 5.33 -1.93
CA SER A 40 -8.85 6.72 -2.24
C SER A 40 -9.48 7.63 -1.18
N ILE A 41 -9.02 8.87 -1.12
CA ILE A 41 -9.67 9.93 -0.34
C ILE A 41 -11.14 10.18 -0.72
N ASP A 42 -11.57 9.71 -1.90
CA ASP A 42 -12.96 9.75 -2.37
C ASP A 42 -13.74 8.45 -2.01
N ASP A 43 -13.26 7.69 -1.02
CA ASP A 43 -13.79 6.40 -0.54
C ASP A 43 -13.91 5.30 -1.63
N ARG A 44 -13.08 5.37 -2.67
CA ARG A 44 -13.06 4.35 -3.73
C ARG A 44 -12.05 3.26 -3.40
N PRO A 45 -12.45 1.98 -3.32
CA PRO A 45 -11.51 0.89 -3.05
C PRO A 45 -10.54 0.69 -4.22
N TYR A 46 -9.26 0.57 -3.90
CA TYR A 46 -8.26 0.11 -4.87
C TYR A 46 -8.47 -1.38 -5.18
N ARG A 47 -8.06 -1.79 -6.39
CA ARG A 47 -8.24 -3.15 -6.91
C ARG A 47 -6.93 -3.67 -7.52
N GLY A 48 -6.85 -5.00 -7.68
CA GLY A 48 -5.70 -5.67 -8.27
C GLY A 48 -4.42 -5.39 -7.47
N LEU A 49 -3.31 -5.24 -8.20
CA LEU A 49 -1.98 -5.03 -7.60
C LEU A 49 -1.92 -3.80 -6.68
N ASN A 50 -2.64 -2.72 -7.01
CA ASN A 50 -2.67 -1.52 -6.17
C ASN A 50 -3.22 -1.79 -4.76
N ALA A 51 -4.18 -2.71 -4.62
CA ALA A 51 -4.69 -3.09 -3.31
C ALA A 51 -3.63 -3.80 -2.46
N VAL A 52 -2.77 -4.61 -3.09
CA VAL A 52 -1.69 -5.34 -2.42
C VAL A 52 -0.55 -4.39 -2.06
N VAL A 53 -0.07 -3.61 -3.03
CA VAL A 53 1.08 -2.71 -2.85
C VAL A 53 0.79 -1.68 -1.78
N LEU A 54 -0.35 -0.98 -1.85
CA LEU A 54 -0.68 0.07 -0.89
C LEU A 54 -0.84 -0.49 0.53
N ALA A 55 -1.45 -1.65 0.67
CA ALA A 55 -1.56 -2.28 1.98
C ALA A 55 -0.22 -2.74 2.53
N LEU A 56 0.64 -3.34 1.71
CA LEU A 56 2.00 -3.69 2.10
C LEU A 56 2.77 -2.45 2.53
N THR A 57 2.69 -1.36 1.76
CA THR A 57 3.33 -0.09 2.11
C THR A 57 2.83 0.45 3.45
N ALA A 58 1.52 0.43 3.71
CA ALA A 58 0.97 0.85 5.00
C ALA A 58 1.50 -0.03 6.15
N ALA A 59 1.50 -1.36 5.97
CA ALA A 59 2.00 -2.30 6.97
C ALA A 59 3.49 -2.11 7.27
N THR A 60 4.33 -2.03 6.22
CA THR A 60 5.79 -1.84 6.34
C THR A 60 6.15 -0.52 7.02
N ASN A 61 5.38 0.55 6.78
CA ASN A 61 5.61 1.85 7.40
C ASN A 61 4.85 2.05 8.73
N GLY A 62 4.09 1.06 9.19
CA GLY A 62 3.28 1.15 10.41
C GLY A 62 2.19 2.23 10.36
N TRP A 63 1.67 2.56 9.17
CA TRP A 63 0.66 3.60 9.01
C TRP A 63 -0.73 3.09 9.43
N PRO A 64 -1.45 3.84 10.29
CA PRO A 64 -2.74 3.39 10.84
C PRO A 64 -3.92 3.58 9.87
N SER A 65 -3.74 4.32 8.77
CA SER A 65 -4.81 4.62 7.80
C SER A 65 -4.54 3.96 6.45
N GLY A 66 -5.57 3.31 5.90
CA GLY A 66 -5.60 2.80 4.53
C GLY A 66 -6.09 3.83 3.50
N THR A 67 -6.12 5.12 3.82
CA THR A 67 -6.57 6.18 2.90
C THR A 67 -5.39 6.74 2.10
N TRP A 68 -5.52 6.73 0.78
CA TRP A 68 -4.48 7.16 -0.15
C TRP A 68 -4.98 8.23 -1.10
N ALA A 69 -4.10 9.14 -1.49
CA ALA A 69 -4.34 10.04 -2.59
C ALA A 69 -3.01 10.54 -3.14
N THR A 70 -3.04 10.99 -4.39
CA THR A 70 -1.94 11.78 -4.95
C THR A 70 -1.88 13.14 -4.26
N TYR A 71 -0.77 13.86 -4.42
CA TYR A 71 -0.63 15.22 -3.89
C TYR A 71 -1.82 16.13 -4.30
N ARG A 72 -2.20 16.11 -5.59
CA ARG A 72 -3.36 16.86 -6.10
C ARG A 72 -4.68 16.34 -5.53
N GLY A 73 -4.79 15.06 -5.22
CA GLY A 73 -5.95 14.48 -4.54
C GLY A 73 -6.15 15.07 -3.15
N TRP A 74 -5.08 15.14 -2.34
CA TRP A 74 -5.13 15.82 -1.03
C TRP A 74 -5.50 17.30 -1.17
N GLN A 75 -4.87 18.02 -2.11
CA GLN A 75 -5.16 19.43 -2.33
C GLN A 75 -6.63 19.70 -2.69
N ARG A 76 -7.27 18.83 -3.48
CA ARG A 76 -8.69 18.95 -3.84
C ARG A 76 -9.62 18.87 -2.63
N HIS A 77 -9.17 18.24 -1.55
CA HIS A 77 -9.88 18.14 -0.27
C HIS A 77 -9.40 19.17 0.75
N GLY A 78 -8.66 20.20 0.33
CA GLY A 78 -8.14 21.25 1.21
C GLY A 78 -7.00 20.77 2.13
N ALA A 79 -6.45 19.58 1.91
CA ALA A 79 -5.36 19.02 2.69
C ALA A 79 -4.00 19.30 2.03
N GLN A 80 -2.97 19.44 2.86
CA GLN A 80 -1.59 19.66 2.44
C GLN A 80 -0.71 18.50 2.89
N VAL A 81 0.00 17.88 1.95
CA VAL A 81 1.02 16.87 2.27
C VAL A 81 2.15 17.56 3.02
N ARG A 82 2.53 16.98 4.18
CA ARG A 82 3.63 17.50 5.02
C ARG A 82 4.93 17.42 4.24
N ARG A 83 5.78 18.42 4.39
CA ARG A 83 7.14 18.41 3.83
C ARG A 83 7.96 17.36 4.58
N GLY A 84 8.60 16.46 3.84
CA GLY A 84 9.44 15.38 4.35
C GLY A 84 10.06 14.61 3.20
#